data_AF-X1DW66-F1
#
_entry.id   AF-X1DW66-F1
#
_cell.length_a   1.000
_cell.length_b   1.000
_cell.length_c   1.000
_cell.angle_alpha   90.00
_cell.angle_beta   90.00
_cell.angle_gamma   90.00
#
_symmetry.space_group_name_H-M   'P 1'
#
loop_
_entity.id
_entity.type
_entity.pdbx_description
1 polymer ?
#
loop_
_entity_poly.entity_id
_entity_poly.type
_entity_poly.pdbx_seq_one_letter_code
_entity_poly.pdbx_strand_id
1 'polypeptide(L)'
;MSEKNLEDFLKRVNQLKITSETSIIDLINSLKNAGFNAKRLAVACEIYDEMINDEECVKFFGLAGALVPAGMQRVVCDFIKEGFIDILVTTGANITHDLAEALGY
;
A
#
# COMPACT_ATOMS: atom_id res chain seq x y z
N MET A 1 14.98 -27.75 25.42
CA MET A 1 14.23 -26.66 24.75
C MET A 1 13.08 -26.31 25.67
N SER A 2 12.98 -25.06 26.16
CA SER A 2 11.85 -24.65 26.98
C SER A 2 10.57 -24.69 26.16
N GLU A 3 9.49 -25.26 26.72
CA GLU A 3 8.15 -25.18 26.12
C GLU A 3 7.76 -23.70 26.02
N LYS A 4 7.48 -23.23 24.81
CA LYS A 4 7.00 -21.85 24.58
C LYS A 4 5.52 -21.80 24.94
N ASN A 5 5.13 -20.79 25.72
CA ASN A 5 3.74 -20.59 26.10
C ASN A 5 2.97 -19.89 24.98
N LEU A 6 1.66 -20.15 24.88
CA LEU A 6 0.79 -19.50 23.87
C LEU A 6 0.88 -17.96 23.92
N GLU A 7 1.01 -17.41 25.13
CA GLU A 7 1.14 -15.97 25.38
C GLU A 7 2.34 -15.34 24.68
N ASP A 8 3.42 -16.10 24.46
CA ASP A 8 4.64 -15.62 23.78
C ASP A 8 4.37 -15.28 22.30
N PHE A 9 3.26 -15.76 21.73
CA PHE A 9 2.87 -15.55 20.33
C PHE A 9 1.74 -14.51 20.17
N LEU A 10 1.11 -14.08 21.27
CA LEU A 10 -0.02 -13.15 21.22
C LEU A 10 0.47 -11.70 21.24
N LYS A 11 0.14 -10.94 20.18
CA LYS A 11 0.34 -9.49 20.15
C LYS A 11 -0.89 -8.78 20.70
N ARG A 12 -0.67 -7.82 21.61
CA ARG A 12 -1.75 -6.96 22.13
C ARG A 12 -2.26 -6.02 21.04
N VAL A 13 -3.57 -5.77 21.06
CA VAL A 13 -4.20 -4.71 20.27
C VAL A 13 -4.10 -3.41 21.05
N ASN A 14 -3.57 -2.37 20.42
CA ASN A 14 -3.36 -1.07 21.04
C ASN A 14 -4.36 -0.04 20.51
N GLN A 15 -4.81 0.86 21.40
CA GLN A 15 -5.64 1.99 21.00
C GLN A 15 -4.77 3.07 20.34
N LEU A 16 -5.23 3.60 19.21
CA LEU A 16 -4.54 4.67 18.49
C LEU A 16 -4.67 5.98 19.29
N LYS A 17 -3.55 6.71 19.39
CA LYS A 17 -3.51 8.07 19.93
C LYS A 17 -2.95 8.99 18.85
N ILE A 18 -3.76 9.94 18.39
CA ILE A 18 -3.37 10.91 17.37
C ILE A 18 -3.29 12.28 18.04
N THR A 19 -2.19 12.98 17.82
CA THR A 19 -1.93 14.35 18.30
C THR A 19 -1.53 15.24 17.13
N SER A 20 -1.40 16.54 17.36
CA SER A 20 -0.94 17.51 16.34
C SER A 20 0.46 17.21 15.80
N GLU A 21 1.26 16.45 16.55
CA GLU A 21 2.64 16.08 16.20
C GLU A 21 2.72 14.73 15.47
N THR A 22 1.60 14.00 15.34
CA THR A 22 1.60 12.67 14.70
C THR A 22 1.77 12.80 13.20
N SER A 23 2.91 12.33 12.66
CA SER A 23 3.13 12.27 11.21
C SER A 23 2.35 11.14 10.55
N ILE A 24 2.26 11.15 9.22
CA ILE A 24 1.64 10.04 8.47
C ILE A 24 2.38 8.72 8.68
N ILE A 25 3.72 8.77 8.82
CA ILE A 25 4.56 7.61 9.06
C ILE A 25 4.25 7.03 10.45
N ASP A 26 4.14 7.89 11.47
CA ASP A 26 3.77 7.48 12.83
C ASP A 26 2.38 6.85 12.87
N LEU A 27 1.43 7.43 12.13
CA LEU A 27 0.09 6.90 12.01
C LEU A 27 0.11 5.49 11.40
N ILE A 28 0.72 5.31 10.21
CA ILE A 28 0.79 4.02 9.53
C ILE A 28 1.48 2.97 10.40
N ASN A 29 2.61 3.31 11.04
CA ASN A 29 3.31 2.41 11.97
C ASN A 29 2.45 2.00 13.16
N SER A 30 1.67 2.93 13.71
CA SER A 30 0.76 2.64 14.83
C SER A 30 -0.34 1.65 14.45
N LEU A 31 -0.79 1.64 13.19
CA LEU A 31 -1.81 0.70 12.70
C LEU A 31 -1.35 -0.77 12.73
N LYS A 32 -0.04 -1.09 12.78
CA LYS A 32 0.48 -2.48 12.89
C LYS A 32 -0.05 -3.24 14.11
N ASN A 33 -0.35 -2.49 15.18
CA ASN A 33 -0.88 -3.03 16.44
C ASN A 33 -2.40 -2.90 16.56
N ALA A 34 -3.08 -2.47 15.49
CA ALA A 34 -4.53 -2.41 15.42
C ALA A 34 -5.12 -3.75 14.89
N GLY A 35 -6.45 -3.80 14.75
CA GLY A 35 -7.17 -4.94 14.19
C GLY A 35 -7.45 -4.81 12.69
N PHE A 36 -7.84 -5.91 12.06
CA PHE A 36 -8.44 -5.96 10.72
C PHE A 36 -7.60 -5.27 9.63
N ASN A 37 -8.24 -4.42 8.80
CA ASN A 37 -7.61 -3.80 7.65
C ASN A 37 -6.58 -2.73 8.02
N ALA A 38 -6.67 -2.12 9.21
CA ALA A 38 -5.65 -1.19 9.69
C ALA A 38 -4.27 -1.87 9.77
N LYS A 39 -4.22 -3.05 10.41
CA LYS A 39 -2.99 -3.85 10.47
C LYS A 39 -2.53 -4.30 9.09
N ARG A 40 -3.46 -4.71 8.22
CA ARG A 40 -3.12 -5.13 6.85
C ARG A 40 -2.49 -4.01 6.04
N LEU A 41 -3.02 -2.79 6.14
CA LEU A 41 -2.48 -1.62 5.46
C LEU A 41 -1.05 -1.33 5.95
N ALA A 42 -0.84 -1.32 7.27
CA ALA A 42 0.47 -1.05 7.84
C ALA A 42 1.54 -2.07 7.41
N VAL A 43 1.16 -3.35 7.39
CA VAL A 43 2.04 -4.43 6.92
C VAL A 43 2.28 -4.32 5.41
N ALA A 44 1.27 -3.95 4.61
CA ALA A 44 1.44 -3.74 3.18
C ALA A 44 2.40 -2.58 2.88
N CYS A 45 2.32 -1.48 3.63
CA CYS A 45 3.27 -0.36 3.52
C CYS A 45 4.70 -0.79 3.88
N GLU A 46 4.88 -1.58 4.94
CA GLU A 46 6.20 -2.10 5.34
C GLU A 46 6.80 -3.03 4.26
N ILE A 47 6.02 -3.99 3.76
CA ILE A 47 6.47 -4.89 2.68
C ILE A 47 6.84 -4.08 1.43
N TYR A 48 6.03 -3.09 1.06
CA TYR A 48 6.29 -2.31 -0.14
C TYR A 48 7.50 -1.36 0.02
N ASP A 49 7.71 -0.80 1.21
CA ASP A 49 8.92 -0.03 1.55
C ASP A 49 10.17 -0.91 1.43
N GLU A 50 10.14 -2.15 1.94
CA GLU A 50 11.23 -3.13 1.73
C GLU A 50 11.48 -3.40 0.23
N MET A 51 10.41 -3.59 -0.55
CA MET A 51 10.52 -3.82 -2.01
C MET A 51 11.11 -2.62 -2.76
N ILE A 52 10.79 -1.39 -2.35
CA ILE A 52 11.32 -0.17 -3.00
C ILE A 52 12.82 0.00 -2.70
N ASN A 53 13.26 -0.36 -1.50
CA ASN A 53 14.64 -0.19 -1.07
C ASN A 53 15.58 -1.33 -1.53
N ASP A 54 15.04 -2.41 -2.12
CA ASP A 54 15.81 -3.51 -2.68
C ASP A 54 16.04 -3.32 -4.18
N GLU A 55 17.28 -3.01 -4.57
CA GLU A 55 17.67 -2.76 -5.97
C GLU A 55 17.49 -3.98 -6.88
N GLU A 56 17.50 -5.20 -6.32
CA GLU A 56 17.30 -6.44 -7.08
C GLU A 56 15.80 -6.82 -7.20
N CYS A 57 14.91 -6.07 -6.53
CA CYS A 57 13.48 -6.35 -6.52
C CYS A 57 12.76 -5.73 -7.73
N VAL A 58 12.18 -6.60 -8.59
CA VAL A 58 11.30 -6.17 -9.69
C VAL A 58 9.86 -6.01 -9.18
N LYS A 59 9.32 -4.79 -9.29
CA LYS A 59 8.04 -4.35 -8.74
C LYS A 59 6.91 -4.49 -9.76
N PHE A 60 6.27 -5.66 -9.76
CA PHE A 60 5.04 -5.91 -10.53
C PHE A 60 3.82 -5.32 -9.83
N PHE A 61 3.06 -4.49 -10.56
CA PHE A 61 1.84 -3.86 -10.05
C PHE A 61 0.62 -4.33 -10.83
N GLY A 62 -0.22 -5.12 -10.18
CA GLY A 62 -1.50 -5.60 -10.73
C GLY A 62 -2.64 -4.65 -10.41
N LEU A 63 -3.28 -4.11 -11.45
CA LEU A 63 -4.35 -3.12 -11.34
C LEU A 63 -5.65 -3.65 -11.97
N ALA A 64 -6.66 -3.91 -11.14
CA ALA A 64 -7.98 -4.34 -11.58
C ALA A 64 -9.08 -3.47 -10.98
N GLY A 65 -10.28 -3.51 -11.57
CA GLY A 65 -11.37 -2.62 -11.18
C GLY A 65 -11.24 -1.21 -11.76
N ALA A 66 -12.08 -0.30 -11.28
CA ALA A 66 -12.29 1.02 -11.86
C ALA A 66 -11.44 2.10 -11.17
N LEU A 67 -10.12 1.88 -11.03
CA LEU A 67 -9.25 2.82 -10.28
C LEU A 67 -9.02 4.13 -11.02
N VAL A 68 -8.79 4.09 -12.34
CA VAL A 68 -8.63 5.30 -13.16
C VAL A 68 -9.85 6.22 -13.04
N PRO A 69 -11.09 5.78 -13.37
CA PRO A 69 -12.27 6.65 -13.24
C PRO A 69 -12.66 6.95 -11.78
N ALA A 70 -12.11 6.21 -10.80
CA ALA A 70 -12.26 6.54 -9.38
C ALA A 70 -11.23 7.58 -8.89
N GLY A 71 -10.45 8.19 -9.78
CA GLY A 71 -9.54 9.28 -9.47
C GLY A 71 -8.14 8.85 -9.03
N MET A 72 -7.75 7.58 -9.22
CA MET A 72 -6.43 7.08 -8.85
C MET A 72 -5.41 7.15 -9.99
N GLN A 73 -5.81 7.61 -11.18
CA GLN A 73 -4.97 7.71 -12.38
C GLN A 73 -3.64 8.40 -12.07
N ARG A 74 -3.68 9.59 -11.45
CA ARG A 74 -2.49 10.39 -11.17
C ARG A 74 -1.48 9.66 -10.28
N VAL A 75 -1.96 8.95 -9.26
CA VAL A 75 -1.10 8.16 -8.36
C VAL A 75 -0.37 7.09 -9.13
N VAL A 76 -1.07 6.36 -10.01
CA VAL A 76 -0.45 5.32 -10.86
C VAL A 76 0.58 5.94 -11.79
N CYS A 77 0.26 7.06 -12.45
CA CYS A 77 1.19 7.74 -13.34
C CYS A 77 2.46 8.24 -12.61
N ASP A 78 2.31 8.81 -11.42
CA ASP A 78 3.45 9.31 -10.65
C ASP A 78 4.31 8.14 -10.14
N PHE A 79 3.69 7.03 -9.71
CA PHE A 79 4.42 5.81 -9.30
C PHE A 79 5.24 5.20 -10.43
N ILE A 80 4.71 5.21 -11.67
CA ILE A 80 5.47 4.74 -12.84
C ILE A 80 6.66 5.68 -13.10
N LYS A 81 6.45 7.01 -13.06
CA LYS A 81 7.49 8.00 -13.34
C LYS A 81 8.61 7.99 -12.30
N GLU A 82 8.27 7.74 -11.04
CA GLU A 82 9.21 7.71 -9.91
C GLU A 82 9.90 6.34 -9.75
N GLY A 83 9.59 5.35 -10.60
CA GLY A 83 10.22 4.03 -10.55
C GLY A 83 9.70 3.12 -9.44
N PHE A 84 8.56 3.46 -8.84
CA PHE A 84 7.90 2.60 -7.85
C PHE A 84 7.15 1.43 -8.50
N ILE A 85 6.86 1.52 -9.80
CA ILE A 85 6.29 0.42 -10.58
C ILE A 85 7.23 0.12 -11.76
N ASP A 86 7.77 -1.09 -11.82
CA ASP A 86 8.58 -1.54 -12.95
C ASP A 86 7.70 -2.12 -14.05
N ILE A 87 6.69 -2.90 -13.68
CA ILE A 87 5.80 -3.59 -14.63
C ILE A 87 4.34 -3.41 -14.19
N LEU A 88 3.55 -2.70 -15.00
CA LEU A 88 2.10 -2.57 -14.81
C LEU A 88 1.35 -3.67 -15.56
N VAL A 89 0.50 -4.41 -14.84
CA VAL A 89 -0.46 -5.36 -15.41
C VAL A 89 -1.86 -4.87 -15.10
N THR A 90 -2.62 -4.43 -16.10
CA THR A 90 -3.96 -3.88 -15.91
C THR A 90 -4.99 -4.48 -16.84
N THR A 91 -6.28 -4.42 -16.45
CA THR A 91 -7.37 -4.67 -17.39
C THR A 91 -7.49 -3.54 -18.41
N GLY A 92 -8.02 -3.85 -19.60
CA GLY A 92 -8.24 -2.87 -20.66
C GLY A 92 -9.18 -1.73 -20.28
N ALA A 93 -10.06 -1.91 -19.29
CA ALA A 93 -10.98 -0.88 -18.83
C ALA A 93 -10.23 0.36 -18.28
N ASN A 94 -9.17 0.18 -17.50
CA ASN A 94 -8.38 1.31 -17.00
C ASN A 94 -7.73 2.09 -18.15
N ILE A 95 -7.24 1.40 -19.19
CA ILE A 95 -6.63 2.05 -20.37
C ILE A 95 -7.68 2.85 -21.16
N THR A 96 -8.88 2.29 -21.33
CA THR A 96 -9.97 3.00 -22.02
C THR A 96 -10.38 4.27 -21.27
N HIS A 97 -10.51 4.20 -19.94
CA HIS A 97 -10.83 5.37 -19.12
C HIS A 97 -9.71 6.41 -19.13
N ASP A 98 -8.45 5.97 -19.06
CA ASP A 98 -7.28 6.85 -19.11
C ASP A 98 -7.23 7.65 -20.43
N LEU A 99 -7.45 6.95 -21.55
CA LEU A 99 -7.51 7.59 -22.86
C LEU A 99 -8.70 8.55 -22.99
N ALA A 100 -9.87 8.17 -22.48
CA ALA A 100 -11.05 9.03 -22.55
C ALA A 100 -10.83 10.35 -21.79
N GLU A 101 -10.30 10.28 -20.57
CA GLU A 101 -9.98 11.46 -19.75
C GLU A 101 -8.90 12.32 -20.41
N ALA A 102 -7.85 11.71 -20.98
CA ALA A 102 -6.80 12.43 -21.70
C ALA A 102 -7.30 13.18 -22.96
N LEU A 103 -8.36 12.68 -23.59
CA LEU A 103 -9.02 13.32 -24.74
C LEU A 103 -10.08 14.36 -24.33
N GLY A 104 -10.37 14.50 -23.02
CA GLY A 104 -11.31 15.47 -22.48
C GLY A 104 -12.77 15.02 -22.47
N TYR A 105 -13.03 13.71 -22.44
CA TYR A 105 -14.37 13.13 -22.26
C TYR A 105 -14.73 12.90 -20.80
#